data_AF-A0A9W9Z5Y5-F1
#
_entry.id   AF-A0A9W9Z5Y5-F1
#
_cell.length_a   1.000
_cell.length_b   1.000
_cell.length_c   1.000
_cell.angle_alpha   90.00
_cell.angle_beta   90.00
_cell.angle_gamma   90.00
#
_symmetry.space_group_name_H-M   'P 1'
#
loop_
_entity.id
_entity.type
_entity.pdbx_description
1 polymer ?
#
loop_
_entity_poly.entity_id
_entity_poly.type
_entity_poly.pdbx_seq_one_letter_code
_entity_poly.pdbx_strand_id
1 'polypeptide(L)'
;MAMLTNVKGKSAAPVDVQIDFDVQRYLWGDRGIVSEHPGYKLYNKEDFFRFTTLPESWWYCLDLHGQGKAVDFPLKMKSVLSWTPVQYIKENGTLKQAPRAPVEKVKIHFCKKACDSRKL
;
A
#
# COMPACT_ATOMS: atom_id res chain seq x y z
N MET A 1 -2.80 -8.23 2.80
CA MET A 1 -3.73 -8.66 1.72
C MET A 1 -3.46 -8.00 0.37
N ALA A 2 -3.42 -6.67 0.18
CA ALA A 2 -3.06 -6.08 -1.13
C ALA A 2 -1.54 -5.95 -1.38
N MET A 3 -0.74 -5.66 -0.35
CA MET A 3 0.71 -5.51 -0.49
C MET A 3 1.41 -6.82 -0.88
N LEU A 4 1.07 -7.93 -0.21
CA LEU A 4 1.66 -9.24 -0.49
C LEU A 4 1.42 -9.69 -1.94
N THR A 5 0.20 -9.46 -2.45
CA THR A 5 -0.15 -9.74 -3.84
C THR A 5 0.67 -8.91 -4.82
N ASN A 6 0.99 -7.67 -4.47
CA ASN A 6 1.84 -6.83 -5.30
C ASN A 6 3.30 -7.29 -5.31
N VAL A 7 3.87 -7.63 -4.15
CA VAL A 7 5.24 -8.17 -4.06
C VAL A 7 5.37 -9.46 -4.88
N LYS A 8 4.40 -10.38 -4.76
CA LYS A 8 4.36 -11.65 -5.49
C LYS A 8 3.95 -11.52 -6.97
N GLY A 9 3.59 -10.33 -7.42
CA GLY A 9 3.16 -10.09 -8.79
C GLY A 9 4.30 -10.27 -9.81
N LYS A 10 3.97 -10.79 -11.00
CA LYS A 10 4.94 -10.99 -12.09
C LYS A 10 5.55 -9.67 -12.60
N SER A 11 4.81 -8.58 -12.54
CA SER A 11 5.28 -7.26 -12.97
C SER A 11 6.31 -6.67 -12.00
N ALA A 12 7.41 -6.15 -12.54
CA ALA A 12 8.38 -5.33 -11.79
C ALA A 12 8.04 -3.83 -11.80
N ALA A 13 7.03 -3.42 -12.59
CA ALA A 13 6.63 -2.02 -12.66
C ALA A 13 6.13 -1.53 -11.30
N PRO A 14 6.36 -0.23 -10.98
CA PRO A 14 5.79 0.37 -9.80
C PRO A 14 4.26 0.25 -9.80
N VAL A 15 3.70 -0.07 -8.64
CA VAL A 15 2.24 -0.16 -8.48
C VAL A 15 1.78 0.79 -7.38
N ASP A 16 0.67 1.46 -7.65
CA ASP A 16 -0.01 2.30 -6.68
C ASP A 16 -1.05 1.48 -5.93
N VAL A 17 -0.83 1.28 -4.64
CA VAL A 17 -1.80 0.61 -3.76
C VAL A 17 -2.51 1.66 -2.92
N GLN A 18 -3.83 1.57 -2.86
CA GLN A 18 -4.65 2.41 -1.98
C GLN A 18 -5.09 1.62 -0.75
N ILE A 19 -4.96 2.23 0.42
CA ILE A 19 -5.56 1.74 1.65
C ILE A 19 -6.27 2.87 2.38
N ASP A 20 -7.20 2.55 3.26
CA ASP A 20 -7.91 3.55 4.06
C ASP A 20 -6.97 4.24 5.05
N PHE A 21 -7.17 5.54 5.26
CA PHE A 21 -6.27 6.36 6.07
C PHE A 21 -6.25 5.95 7.55
N ASP A 22 -7.38 5.50 8.10
CA ASP A 22 -7.43 5.00 9.48
C ASP A 22 -6.59 3.73 9.66
N VAL A 23 -6.60 2.86 8.65
CA VAL A 23 -5.78 1.64 8.62
C VAL A 23 -4.30 2.01 8.55
N GLN A 24 -3.91 2.98 7.71
CA GLN A 24 -2.55 3.54 7.69
C GLN A 24 -2.12 4.00 9.08
N ARG A 25 -2.95 4.84 9.71
CA ARG A 25 -2.62 5.47 10.98
C ARG A 25 -2.44 4.44 12.08
N TYR A 26 -3.24 3.38 12.05
CA TYR A 26 -3.07 2.25 12.97
C TYR A 26 -1.77 1.47 12.73
N LEU A 27 -1.42 1.17 11.47
CA LEU A 27 -0.32 0.28 11.09
C LEU A 27 1.07 0.92 11.28
N TRP A 28 1.20 2.20 10.97
CA TRP A 28 2.48 2.90 10.98
C TRP A 28 2.56 4.01 12.02
N GLY A 29 1.43 4.42 12.61
CA GLY A 29 1.38 5.56 13.52
C GLY A 29 1.88 6.84 12.84
N ASP A 30 2.63 7.64 13.59
CA ASP A 30 3.25 8.88 13.11
C ASP A 30 4.67 8.69 12.53
N ARG A 31 5.04 7.45 12.20
CA ARG A 31 6.33 7.11 11.59
C ARG A 31 6.50 7.71 10.18
N GLY A 32 7.70 7.54 9.65
CA GLY A 32 8.13 8.00 8.33
C GLY A 32 8.74 9.40 8.36
N ILE A 33 9.53 9.71 7.33
CA ILE A 33 10.25 10.96 7.17
C ILE A 33 9.58 11.78 6.07
N VAL A 34 9.42 13.08 6.27
CA VAL A 34 8.88 13.98 5.24
C VAL A 34 9.81 13.97 4.03
N SER A 35 9.27 13.69 2.85
CA SER A 35 10.01 13.74 1.59
C SER A 35 10.22 15.19 1.17
N GLU A 36 11.28 15.45 0.41
CA GLU A 36 11.47 16.72 -0.31
C GLU A 36 10.27 17.04 -1.23
N HIS A 37 9.56 16.01 -1.70
CA HIS A 37 8.35 16.19 -2.48
C HIS A 37 7.15 16.50 -1.59
N PRO A 38 6.45 17.64 -1.79
CA PRO A 38 5.34 18.05 -0.94
C PRO A 38 4.22 16.99 -0.83
N GLY A 39 3.81 16.73 0.40
CA GLY A 39 2.73 15.79 0.73
C GLY A 39 3.12 14.32 0.66
N TYR A 40 4.39 13.99 0.42
CA TYR A 40 4.90 12.62 0.51
C TYR A 40 5.67 12.38 1.81
N LYS A 41 5.54 11.16 2.33
CA LYS A 41 6.39 10.62 3.39
C LYS A 41 7.09 9.36 2.90
N LEU A 42 8.31 9.15 3.40
CA LEU A 42 9.16 8.00 3.14
C LEU A 42 9.12 7.07 4.34
N TYR A 43 8.92 5.78 4.09
CA TYR A 43 8.82 4.75 5.12
C TYR A 43 9.85 3.65 4.88
N ASN A 44 10.71 3.42 5.87
CA ASN A 44 11.65 2.30 5.87
C ASN A 44 10.96 1.03 6.35
N LYS A 45 11.64 -0.12 6.19
CA LYS A 45 11.10 -1.43 6.57
C LYS A 45 10.68 -1.48 8.05
N GLU A 46 11.45 -0.82 8.91
CA GLU A 46 11.25 -0.78 10.36
C GLU A 46 10.01 0.00 10.76
N ASP A 47 9.54 0.91 9.90
CA ASP A 47 8.31 1.66 10.15
C ASP A 47 7.04 0.78 10.04
N PHE A 48 7.15 -0.42 9.48
CA PHE A 48 6.07 -1.41 9.34
C PHE A 48 5.95 -2.33 10.57
N PHE A 49 6.29 -1.84 11.76
CA PHE A 49 6.37 -2.64 12.99
C PHE A 49 5.05 -3.31 13.44
N ARG A 50 3.87 -2.81 13.01
CA ARG A 50 2.57 -3.43 13.32
C ARG A 50 2.04 -4.37 12.23
N PHE A 51 2.87 -4.74 11.24
CA PHE A 51 2.54 -5.81 10.29
C PHE A 51 2.65 -7.21 10.91
N THR A 52 2.15 -7.38 12.13
CA THR A 52 2.21 -8.64 12.89
C THR A 52 1.38 -9.75 12.27
N THR A 53 0.41 -9.41 11.42
CA THR A 53 -0.43 -10.37 10.68
C THR A 53 0.21 -10.85 9.37
N LEU A 54 1.31 -10.25 8.93
CA LEU A 54 2.03 -10.69 7.75
C LEU A 54 3.26 -11.52 8.14
N PRO A 55 3.68 -12.47 7.28
CA PRO A 55 4.94 -13.19 7.48
C PRO A 55 6.12 -12.22 7.56
N GLU A 56 7.17 -12.54 8.31
CA GLU A 56 8.40 -11.72 8.38
C GLU A 56 9.02 -11.46 7.00
N SER A 57 8.84 -12.40 6.08
CA SER A 57 9.31 -12.33 4.70
C SER A 57 8.36 -11.57 3.76
N TRP A 58 7.37 -10.83 4.26
CA TRP A 58 6.35 -10.17 3.43
C TRP A 58 6.91 -9.23 2.35
N TRP A 59 8.10 -8.69 2.60
CA TRP A 59 8.77 -7.68 1.78
C TRP A 59 9.64 -8.26 0.67
N TYR A 60 9.75 -9.59 0.54
CA TYR A 60 10.44 -10.23 -0.58
C TYR A 60 9.79 -11.55 -1.01
N CYS A 61 10.12 -12.01 -2.22
CA CYS A 61 9.85 -13.37 -2.66
C CYS A 61 11.07 -13.91 -3.41
N LEU A 62 11.42 -15.17 -3.14
CA LEU A 62 12.50 -15.89 -3.81
C LEU A 62 11.95 -17.12 -4.53
N ASP A 63 12.65 -17.54 -5.57
CA ASP A 63 12.49 -18.82 -6.23
C ASP A 63 13.35 -19.93 -5.59
N LEU A 64 13.29 -21.14 -6.17
CA LEU A 64 14.05 -22.31 -5.72
C LEU A 64 15.57 -22.13 -5.82
N HIS A 65 16.05 -21.16 -6.61
CA HIS A 65 17.46 -20.85 -6.78
C HIS A 65 17.93 -19.71 -5.87
N GLY A 66 17.04 -19.18 -5.02
CA GLY A 66 17.34 -18.09 -4.11
C GLY A 66 17.39 -16.72 -4.80
N GLN A 67 16.85 -16.59 -6.01
CA GLN A 67 16.73 -15.32 -6.73
C GLN A 67 15.29 -14.82 -6.70
N GLY A 68 15.09 -13.51 -6.76
CA GLY A 68 13.74 -12.99 -6.82
C GLY A 68 13.61 -11.49 -6.74
N LYS A 69 12.60 -11.03 -6.00
CA LYS A 69 12.26 -9.61 -5.90
C LYS A 69 12.03 -9.22 -4.46
N ALA A 70 12.50 -8.03 -4.10
CA ALA A 70 12.24 -7.39 -2.83
C ALA A 70 11.60 -6.02 -3.04
N VAL A 71 10.88 -5.56 -2.03
CA VAL A 71 10.46 -4.16 -1.93
C VAL A 71 11.72 -3.29 -1.88
N ASP A 72 11.73 -2.24 -2.70
CA ASP A 72 12.80 -1.25 -2.66
C ASP A 72 12.42 -0.13 -1.68
N PHE A 73 12.99 -0.20 -0.48
CA PHE A 73 12.81 0.81 0.56
C PHE A 73 13.76 2.00 0.36
N PRO A 74 13.37 3.21 0.80
CA PRO A 74 12.11 3.54 1.46
C PRO A 74 10.91 3.61 0.50
N LEU A 75 9.74 3.21 0.99
CA LEU A 75 8.48 3.35 0.26
C LEU A 75 7.96 4.77 0.34
N LYS A 76 7.57 5.33 -0.81
CA LYS A 76 6.98 6.67 -0.91
C LYS A 76 5.46 6.60 -0.80
N MET A 77 4.87 7.33 0.13
CA MET A 77 3.43 7.34 0.38
C MET A 77 2.86 8.76 0.44
N LYS A 78 1.60 8.92 0.05
CA LYS A 78 0.87 10.19 0.12
C LYS A 78 -0.59 9.98 0.48
N SER A 79 -1.12 10.83 1.35
CA SER A 79 -2.56 10.92 1.59
C SER A 79 -3.28 11.53 0.39
N VAL A 80 -4.39 10.93 0.01
CA VAL A 80 -5.23 11.35 -1.12
C VAL A 80 -6.68 11.35 -0.67
N LEU A 81 -7.41 12.40 -1.02
CA LEU A 81 -8.85 12.45 -0.84
C LEU A 81 -9.52 11.80 -2.06
N SER A 82 -10.39 10.84 -1.82
CA SER A 82 -11.17 10.16 -2.86
C SER A 82 -12.66 10.20 -2.52
N TRP A 83 -13.52 9.71 -3.41
CA TRP A 83 -14.95 9.60 -3.15
C TRP A 83 -15.32 8.12 -2.97
N THR A 84 -16.32 7.83 -2.12
CA THR A 84 -16.91 6.48 -2.04
C THR A 84 -17.34 6.00 -3.43
N PRO A 85 -17.34 4.66 -3.68
CA PRO A 85 -17.89 4.11 -4.91
C PRO A 85 -19.32 4.61 -5.16
N VAL A 86 -19.72 4.70 -6.43
CA VAL A 86 -21.11 5.01 -6.77
C VAL A 86 -21.98 3.88 -6.26
N GLN A 87 -22.95 4.23 -5.42
CA GLN A 87 -23.95 3.31 -4.89
C GLN A 87 -25.33 3.79 -5.32
N TYR A 88 -26.27 2.85 -5.35
CA TYR A 88 -27.66 3.13 -5.67
C TYR A 88 -28.53 2.67 -4.52
N ILE A 89 -29.51 3.50 -4.17
CA ILE A 89 -30.51 3.21 -3.15
C ILE A 89 -31.90 3.18 -3.79
N LYS A 90 -32.80 2.39 -3.22
CA LYS A 90 -34.20 2.36 -3.63
C LYS A 90 -34.97 3.37 -2.80
N GLU A 91 -35.52 4.39 -3.45
CA GLU A 91 -36.35 5.43 -2.84
C GLU A 91 -37.67 5.51 -3.61
N ASN A 92 -38.79 5.34 -2.90
CA ASN A 92 -40.14 5.36 -3.47
C ASN A 92 -40.32 4.45 -4.70
N GLY A 93 -39.73 3.25 -4.66
CA GLY A 93 -39.80 2.28 -5.75
C GLY A 93 -38.85 2.54 -6.93
N THR A 94 -38.22 3.71 -6.99
CA THR A 94 -37.23 4.07 -8.01
C THR A 94 -35.80 3.89 -7.52
N LEU A 95 -34.92 3.41 -8.40
CA LEU A 95 -33.49 3.34 -8.12
C LEU A 95 -32.88 4.73 -8.32
N LYS A 96 -32.26 5.30 -7.29
CA LYS A 96 -31.58 6.58 -7.36
C LYS A 96 -30.13 6.44 -6.91
N GLN A 97 -29.25 7.27 -7.47
CA GLN A 97 -27.87 7.31 -7.03
C GLN A 97 -27.80 7.87 -5.61
N ALA A 98 -27.09 7.16 -4.73
CA ALA A 98 -26.87 7.58 -3.36
C ALA A 98 -25.86 8.74 -3.29
N PRO A 99 -25.98 9.62 -2.28
CA PRO A 99 -24.93 10.60 -1.98
C PRO A 99 -23.58 9.91 -1.77
N ARG A 100 -22.51 10.53 -2.29
CA ARG A 100 -21.14 10.05 -2.10
C ARG A 100 -20.50 10.78 -0.94
N ALA A 101 -19.70 10.08 -0.16
CA ALA A 101 -18.91 10.66 0.92
C ALA A 101 -17.44 10.79 0.49
N PRO A 102 -16.73 11.84 0.93
CA PRO A 102 -15.28 11.88 0.79
C PRO A 102 -14.63 10.82 1.70
N VAL A 103 -13.59 10.17 1.20
CA VAL A 103 -12.82 9.13 1.90
C VAL A 103 -11.34 9.42 1.75
N GLU A 104 -10.66 9.54 2.88
CA GLU A 104 -9.21 9.66 2.94
C GLU A 104 -8.57 8.30 2.72
N LYS A 105 -7.62 8.26 1.79
CA LYS A 105 -6.83 7.07 1.47
C LYS A 105 -5.36 7.41 1.48
N VAL A 106 -4.52 6.39 1.61
CA VAL A 106 -3.09 6.50 1.33
C VAL A 106 -2.77 5.78 0.05
N LYS A 107 -2.09 6.52 -0.84
CA LYS A 107 -1.48 6.01 -2.05
C LYS A 107 -0.04 5.63 -1.74
N ILE A 108 0.31 4.37 -2.00
CA ILE A 108 1.63 3.80 -1.72
C ILE A 108 2.28 3.44 -3.04
N HIS A 109 3.47 4.00 -3.29
CA HIS A 109 4.27 3.70 -4.46
C HIS A 109 5.17 2.50 -4.17
N PHE A 110 4.78 1.32 -4.66
CA PHE A 110 5.54 0.09 -4.52
C PHE A 110 6.61 -0.03 -5.60
N CYS A 111 7.86 0.27 -5.27
CA CYS A 111 9.01 -0.06 -6.10
C CYS A 111 9.56 -1.43 -5.72
N LYS A 112 10.05 -2.17 -6.71
CA LYS A 112 10.62 -3.50 -6.54
C LYS A 112 12.02 -3.53 -7.14
N LYS A 113 12.93 -4.22 -6.47
CA LYS A 113 14.28 -4.51 -6.99
C LYS A 113 14.50 -6.01 -7.08
N ALA A 114 15.39 -6.41 -8.00
CA ALA A 114 15.90 -7.77 -8.00
C ALA A 114 16.69 -8.02 -6.72
N CYS A 115 16.53 -9.21 -6.13
CA CYS A 115 17.27 -9.62 -4.95
C CYS A 115 17.77 -11.06 -5.07
N ASP A 116 18.76 -11.38 -4.22
CA ASP A 116 19.33 -12.71 -4.05
C ASP A 116 19.39 -13.00 -2.55
N SER A 117 19.15 -14.26 -2.17
CA SER A 117 19.23 -14.77 -0.80
C SER A 117 20.47 -14.31 -0.01
N ARG A 118 21.59 -14.04 -0.68
CA ARG A 118 22.85 -13.59 -0.04
C ARG A 118 22.87 -12.11 0.34
N LYS A 119 21.89 -11.31 -0.11
CA LYS A 119 21.86 -9.84 0.01
C LYS A 119 20.55 -9.31 0.61
N LEU A 120 19.79 -10.15 1.31
CA LEU A 120 18.54 -9.80 2.00
C LEU A 120 18.79 -9.40 3.46
#